data_AF-A0A5M9J104-F1
#
_entry.id   AF-A0A5M9J104-F1
#
_cell.length_a   1.000
_cell.length_b   1.000
_cell.length_c   1.000
_cell.angle_alpha   90.00
_cell.angle_beta   90.00
_cell.angle_gamma   90.00
#
_symmetry.space_group_name_H-M   'P 1'
#
loop_
_entity.id
_entity.type
_entity.pdbx_description
1 polymer ?
#
loop_
_entity_poly.entity_id
_entity_poly.type
_entity_poly.pdbx_seq_one_letter_code
_entity_poly.pdbx_strand_id
1 'polypeptide(L)'
;MGASSLPFSPGIWELSRFAISQPKGQVLTAAQAWKNTVTLVREVIDVARSKGAFRLIAFSAVGNERLLKRMGVNTRRISPPHLIDNQSVVPFWIEIDDQTTRALCLAA
;
A
#
# COMPACT_ATOMS: atom_id res chain seq x y z
N MET A 1 -9.04 11.77 13.58
CA MET A 1 -7.68 11.21 13.37
C MET A 1 -6.89 11.52 14.63
N GLY A 2 -6.45 10.47 15.32
CA GLY A 2 -6.23 10.45 16.78
C GLY A 2 -5.09 11.32 17.30
N ALA A 3 -5.11 11.56 18.62
CA ALA A 3 -4.16 12.39 19.38
C ALA A 3 -2.70 11.85 19.41
N SER A 4 -2.31 10.99 18.47
CA SER A 4 -0.96 10.45 18.35
C SER A 4 -0.08 11.38 17.52
N SER A 5 1.17 11.56 17.95
CA SER A 5 2.18 12.27 17.16
C SER A 5 2.33 11.63 15.78
N LEU A 6 2.46 12.45 14.75
CA LEU A 6 2.80 11.97 13.41
C LEU A 6 4.16 11.26 13.45
N PRO A 7 4.36 10.21 12.64
CA PRO A 7 5.67 9.60 12.50
C PRO A 7 6.70 10.62 12.02
N PHE A 8 7.85 10.67 12.69
CA PHE A 8 8.98 11.50 12.31
C PHE A 8 10.25 10.64 12.34
N SER A 9 10.51 9.93 11.24
CA SER A 9 11.67 9.06 11.09
C SER A 9 12.05 8.94 9.61
N PRO A 10 13.35 9.00 9.26
CA PRO A 10 13.79 8.82 7.88
C PRO A 10 13.49 7.41 7.32
N GLY A 11 13.29 6.41 8.19
CA GLY A 11 12.93 5.04 7.79
C GLY A 11 11.43 4.80 7.64
N ILE A 12 10.59 5.83 7.82
CA ILE A 12 9.13 5.74 7.65
C ILE A 12 8.72 6.67 6.51
N TRP A 13 8.17 6.10 5.44
CA TRP A 13 7.79 6.85 4.24
C TRP A 13 6.27 6.92 4.08
N GLU A 14 5.76 7.94 3.41
CA GLU A 14 4.34 8.02 3.02
C GLU A 14 4.15 7.47 1.60
N LEU A 15 3.17 6.59 1.43
CA LEU A 15 2.66 6.21 0.12
C LEU A 15 1.41 7.03 -0.20
N SER A 16 1.55 7.98 -1.13
CA SER A 16 0.47 8.82 -1.63
C SER A 16 0.25 8.62 -3.13
N ARG A 17 -0.94 9.00 -3.62
CA ARG A 17 -1.31 8.95 -5.06
C ARG A 17 -1.14 7.57 -5.72
N PHE A 18 -1.27 6.48 -4.97
CA PHE A 18 -1.28 5.12 -5.51
C PHE A 18 -2.47 4.91 -6.46
N ALA A 19 -2.19 4.79 -7.76
CA ALA A 19 -3.21 4.66 -8.80
C ALA A 19 -2.71 3.82 -9.97
N ILE A 20 -3.63 3.11 -10.62
CA ILE A 20 -3.42 2.39 -11.88
C ILE A 20 -4.52 2.80 -12.84
N SER A 21 -4.15 3.07 -14.09
CA SER A 21 -5.08 3.27 -15.20
C SER A 21 -4.91 2.17 -16.23
N GLN A 22 -5.98 1.91 -16.97
CA GLN A 22 -5.92 1.05 -18.15
C GLN A 22 -5.47 1.88 -19.36
N PRO A 23 -4.59 1.34 -20.23
CA PRO A 23 -4.26 2.00 -21.49
C PRO A 23 -5.52 2.24 -22.34
N LYS A 24 -5.57 3.37 -23.05
CA LYS A 24 -6.70 3.70 -23.92
C LYS A 24 -6.90 2.61 -24.98
N GLY A 25 -8.15 2.19 -25.19
CA GLY A 25 -8.51 1.17 -26.17
C GLY A 25 -8.21 -0.27 -25.76
N GLN A 26 -7.75 -0.51 -24.53
CA GLN A 26 -7.52 -1.86 -24.01
C GLN A 26 -8.54 -2.20 -22.92
N VAL A 27 -9.10 -3.40 -23.01
CA VAL A 27 -9.90 -4.01 -21.94
C VAL A 27 -9.03 -5.06 -21.26
N LEU A 28 -8.67 -4.83 -19.99
CA LEU A 28 -7.94 -5.82 -19.21
C LEU A 28 -8.92 -6.80 -18.55
N THR A 29 -8.58 -8.08 -18.60
CA THR A 29 -9.21 -9.08 -17.73
C THR A 29 -8.89 -8.78 -16.27
N ALA A 30 -9.70 -9.30 -15.35
CA ALA A 30 -9.45 -9.17 -13.91
C ALA A 30 -8.06 -9.73 -13.51
N ALA A 31 -7.61 -10.81 -14.15
CA ALA A 31 -6.30 -11.40 -13.89
C ALA A 31 -5.14 -10.49 -14.33
N GLN A 32 -5.26 -9.83 -15.49
CA GLN A 32 -4.27 -8.85 -15.96
C GLN A 32 -4.23 -7.60 -15.07
N ALA A 33 -5.39 -7.05 -14.71
CA ALA A 33 -5.48 -5.91 -13.80
C ALA A 33 -4.89 -6.25 -12.41
N TRP A 34 -5.14 -7.47 -11.91
CA TRP A 34 -4.55 -7.96 -10.68
C TRP A 34 -3.03 -8.06 -10.78
N LYS A 35 -2.50 -8.68 -11.84
CA LYS A 35 -1.05 -8.79 -12.08
C LYS A 35 -0.38 -7.41 -12.10
N ASN A 36 -0.95 -6.45 -12.81
CA ASN A 36 -0.44 -5.08 -12.86
C ASN A 36 -0.41 -4.42 -11.48
N THR A 37 -1.47 -4.62 -10.69
CA THR A 37 -1.53 -4.11 -9.30
C THR A 37 -0.45 -4.75 -8.42
N VAL A 38 -0.26 -6.07 -8.50
CA VAL A 38 0.79 -6.77 -7.75
C VAL A 38 2.17 -6.27 -8.15
N THR A 39 2.44 -6.11 -9.45
CA THR A 39 3.71 -5.56 -9.94
C THR A 39 3.95 -4.16 -9.40
N LEU A 40 2.97 -3.25 -9.47
CA LEU A 40 3.15 -1.89 -8.95
C LEU A 40 3.45 -1.89 -7.43
N VAL A 41 2.69 -2.67 -6.64
CA VAL A 41 2.91 -2.77 -5.19
C VAL A 41 4.29 -3.32 -4.87
N ARG A 42 4.71 -4.37 -5.59
CA ARG A 42 6.05 -4.98 -5.46
C ARG A 42 7.14 -3.94 -5.67
N GLU A 43 7.12 -3.23 -6.80
CA GLU A 43 8.17 -2.25 -7.14
C GLU A 43 8.19 -1.07 -6.16
N VAL A 44 7.03 -0.56 -5.74
CA VAL A 44 6.96 0.52 -4.75
C VAL A 44 7.60 0.12 -3.43
N ILE A 45 7.29 -1.08 -2.93
CA ILE A 45 7.83 -1.56 -1.66
C ILE A 45 9.31 -1.89 -1.77
N ASP A 46 9.77 -2.48 -2.88
CA ASP A 46 11.19 -2.80 -3.06
C ASP A 46 12.06 -1.54 -3.19
N VAL A 47 11.57 -0.50 -3.86
CA VAL A 47 12.25 0.80 -3.90
C VAL A 47 12.32 1.44 -2.51
N ALA A 48 11.24 1.39 -1.72
CA ALA A 48 11.28 1.93 -0.37
C ALA A 48 12.25 1.13 0.53
N ARG A 49 12.19 -0.20 0.46
CA ARG A 49 13.08 -1.13 1.19
C ARG A 49 14.55 -0.90 0.86
N SER A 50 14.90 -0.85 -0.43
CA SER A 50 16.28 -0.64 -0.89
C SER A 50 16.85 0.73 -0.48
N LYS A 51 15.97 1.70 -0.18
CA LYS A 51 16.33 3.02 0.35
C LYS A 51 16.32 3.09 1.88
N GLY A 52 16.14 1.96 2.56
CA GLY A 52 16.20 1.86 4.02
C GLY A 52 14.89 2.17 4.75
N ALA A 53 13.77 2.28 4.04
CA ALA A 53 12.47 2.34 4.71
C ALA A 53 12.11 0.97 5.29
N PHE A 54 11.67 0.95 6.55
CA PHE A 54 11.17 -0.26 7.22
C PHE A 54 9.65 -0.27 7.35
N ARG A 55 8.99 0.85 7.03
CA ARG A 55 7.53 1.00 7.15
C ARG A 55 7.02 2.10 6.22
N LEU A 56 5.84 1.89 5.65
CA LEU A 56 5.07 2.93 4.96
C LEU A 56 3.80 3.29 5.74
N ILE A 57 3.37 4.54 5.65
CA ILE A 57 2.02 4.97 6.01
C ILE A 57 1.23 5.29 4.75
N ALA A 58 -0.05 4.93 4.72
CA ALA A 58 -0.96 5.30 3.65
C ALA A 58 -2.30 5.79 4.21
N PHE A 59 -2.80 6.88 3.61
CA PHE A 59 -4.17 7.36 3.77
C PHE A 59 -4.91 7.09 2.48
N SER A 60 -5.74 6.05 2.47
CA SER A 60 -6.29 5.55 1.21
C SER A 60 -7.67 4.93 1.40
N ALA A 61 -8.40 4.74 0.30
CA ALA A 61 -9.66 4.03 0.29
C ALA A 61 -9.49 2.61 0.91
N VAL A 62 -10.50 2.14 1.64
CA VAL A 62 -10.52 0.79 2.25
C VAL A 62 -10.27 -0.31 1.21
N GLY A 63 -10.64 -0.09 -0.05
CA GLY A 63 -10.33 -1.00 -1.15
C GLY A 63 -8.84 -1.30 -1.31
N ASN A 64 -7.97 -0.29 -1.17
CA ASN A 64 -6.53 -0.46 -1.32
C ASN A 64 -5.92 -1.26 -0.15
N GLU A 65 -6.37 -1.02 1.08
CA GLU A 65 -5.97 -1.84 2.23
C GLU A 65 -6.37 -3.32 2.01
N ARG A 66 -7.58 -3.58 1.52
CA ARG A 66 -8.04 -4.95 1.20
C ARG A 66 -7.21 -5.59 0.09
N LEU A 67 -6.83 -4.83 -0.94
CA LEU A 67 -5.97 -5.32 -2.02
C LEU A 67 -4.60 -5.75 -1.48
N LEU A 68 -3.97 -4.92 -0.64
CA LEU A 68 -2.68 -5.24 -0.01
C LEU A 68 -2.79 -6.49 0.89
N LYS A 69 -3.84 -6.59 1.72
CA LYS A 69 -4.10 -7.80 2.52
C LYS A 69 -4.24 -9.05 1.66
N ARG A 70 -4.94 -8.95 0.52
CA ARG A 70 -5.09 -10.06 -0.42
C ARG A 70 -3.74 -10.51 -1.02
N MET A 71 -2.77 -9.61 -1.14
CA MET A 71 -1.42 -9.94 -1.58
C MET A 71 -0.57 -10.60 -0.49
N GLY A 72 -1.04 -10.64 0.77
CA GLY A 72 -0.27 -11.15 1.91
C GLY A 72 0.58 -10.08 2.62
N VAL A 73 0.51 -8.82 2.17
CA VAL A 73 1.25 -7.69 2.77
C VAL A 73 0.78 -7.44 4.20
N ASN A 74 1.73 -7.25 5.12
CA ASN A 74 1.44 -6.92 6.51
C ASN A 74 0.92 -5.48 6.62
N THR A 75 -0.38 -5.33 6.88
CA THR A 75 -1.03 -4.02 7.03
C THR A 75 -1.75 -3.90 8.36
N ARG A 76 -1.65 -2.73 8.99
CA ARG A 76 -2.26 -2.45 10.29
C ARG A 76 -2.96 -1.09 10.29
N ARG A 77 -4.28 -1.08 10.46
CA ARG A 77 -5.05 0.16 10.59
C ARG A 77 -4.58 0.97 11.79
N ILE A 78 -4.47 2.29 11.60
CA ILE A 78 -4.13 3.26 12.64
C ILE A 78 -5.40 3.71 13.37
N SER A 79 -6.50 3.83 12.63
CA SER A 79 -7.82 4.16 13.16
C SER A 79 -8.90 3.44 12.35
N PRO A 80 -10.16 3.45 12.83
CA PRO A 80 -11.30 3.08 11.98
C PRO A 80 -11.34 3.94 10.70
N PRO A 81 -11.96 3.42 9.62
CA PRO A 81 -12.22 4.23 8.43
C PRO A 81 -13.11 5.44 8.75
N HIS A 82 -12.86 6.54 8.05
CA HIS A 82 -13.65 7.76 8.12
C HIS A 82 -14.19 8.12 6.73
N LEU A 83 -15.36 8.74 6.68
CA LEU A 83 -15.91 9.26 5.43
C LEU A 83 -15.32 10.65 5.16
N ILE A 84 -14.62 10.81 4.04
CA ILE A 84 -14.07 12.08 3.57
C ILE A 84 -14.54 12.23 2.13
N ASP A 85 -15.23 13.32 1.79
CA ASP A 85 -15.77 13.57 0.44
C ASP A 85 -16.56 12.38 -0.13
N ASN A 86 -17.39 11.75 0.71
CA ASN A 86 -18.18 10.55 0.38
C ASN A 86 -17.35 9.30 0.02
N GLN A 87 -16.05 9.29 0.35
CA GLN A 87 -15.17 8.13 0.21
C GLN A 87 -14.74 7.60 1.59
N SER A 88 -14.81 6.27 1.76
CA SER A 88 -14.32 5.63 2.99
C SER A 88 -12.80 5.52 2.95
N VAL A 89 -12.14 6.42 3.67
CA VAL A 89 -10.68 6.52 3.78
C VAL A 89 -10.23 5.92 5.11
N VAL A 90 -9.14 5.17 5.09
CA VAL A 90 -8.54 4.57 6.28
C VAL A 90 -7.04 4.85 6.31
N PRO A 91 -6.49 5.32 7.44
CA PRO A 91 -5.06 5.35 7.65
C PRO A 91 -4.55 3.98 8.12
N PHE A 92 -3.50 3.47 7.49
CA PHE A 92 -2.88 2.20 7.87
C PHE A 92 -1.38 2.20 7.62
N TRP A 93 -0.68 1.40 8.43
CA TRP A 93 0.71 1.04 8.23
C TRP A 93 0.83 -0.11 7.23
N ILE A 94 1.96 -0.12 6.52
CA ILE A 94 2.45 -1.23 5.72
C ILE A 94 3.85 -1.54 6.26
N GLU A 95 4.02 -2.69 6.89
CA GLU A 95 5.32 -3.10 7.42
C GLU A 95 6.18 -3.68 6.29
N ILE A 96 7.46 -3.29 6.21
CA ILE A 96 8.43 -3.85 5.27
C ILE A 96 9.25 -4.89 6.04
N ASP A 97 8.60 -6.01 6.35
CA ASP A 97 9.11 -7.12 7.14
C ASP A 97 9.19 -8.42 6.32
N ASP A 98 9.63 -9.51 6.96
CA ASP A 98 9.73 -10.83 6.33
C ASP A 98 8.41 -11.35 5.77
N GLN A 99 7.27 -10.93 6.33
CA GLN A 99 5.97 -11.32 5.79
C GLN A 99 5.75 -10.61 4.45
N THR A 100 5.90 -9.29 4.42
CA THR A 100 5.70 -8.49 3.21
C THR A 100 6.72 -8.84 2.12
N THR A 101 8.00 -9.04 2.46
CA THR A 101 9.04 -9.39 1.48
C THR A 101 8.77 -10.76 0.84
N ARG A 102 8.37 -11.76 1.62
CA ARG A 102 7.97 -13.08 1.10
C ARG A 102 6.70 -13.01 0.26
N ALA A 103 5.69 -12.28 0.74
CA ALA A 103 4.41 -12.12 0.06
C ALA A 103 4.56 -11.52 -1.36
N LEU A 104 5.55 -10.63 -1.54
CA LEU A 104 5.82 -9.96 -2.81
C LEU A 104 6.99 -10.56 -3.61
N CYS A 105 7.59 -11.64 -3.10
CA CYS A 105 8.78 -12.29 -3.67
C CYS A 105 9.92 -11.28 -3.95
N LEU A 106 10.20 -10.42 -2.96
CA LEU A 106 11.32 -9.47 -3.01
C LEU A 106 12.64 -10.22 -2.81
N ALA A 107 13.70 -9.79 -3.51
CA ALA A 107 15.03 -10.33 -3.31
C ALA A 107 15.54 -9.99 -1.89
N ALA A 108 16.38 -10.86 -1.33
CA ALA A 108 17.06 -10.58 -0.05
C ALA A 108 17.91 -9.31 -0.19
#